data_AF-W9GNB2-F1
#
_entry.id   AF-W9GNB2-F1
#
_cell.length_a   1.000
_cell.length_b   1.000
_cell.length_c   1.000
_cell.angle_alpha   90.00
_cell.angle_beta   90.00
_cell.angle_gamma   90.00
#
_symmetry.space_group_name_H-M   'P 1'
#
loop_
_entity.id
_entity.type
_entity.pdbx_description
1 polymer ?
#
loop_
_entity_poly.entity_id
_entity_poly.type
_entity_poly.pdbx_seq_one_letter_code
_entity_poly.pdbx_strand_id
1 'polypeptide(L)' 'MQGKAVATPTTLVLDRKGRIAARVSGPVTRATLEGLVDDVLAEG' A
#
# COMPACT_ATOMS: atom_id res chain seq x y z
N MET A 1 -8.97 20.65 -9.40
CA MET A 1 -8.34 19.31 -9.46
C MET A 1 -9.33 18.36 -10.13
N GLN A 2 -9.57 18.54 -11.42
CA GLN A 2 -10.49 17.73 -12.20
C GLN A 2 -9.69 16.59 -12.86
N GLY A 3 -10.05 15.33 -12.54
CA GLY A 3 -9.44 14.13 -13.12
C GLY A 3 -8.21 13.62 -12.38
N LYS A 4 -8.40 12.98 -11.20
CA LYS A 4 -7.33 12.19 -10.58
C LYS A 4 -7.04 10.99 -11.48
N ALA A 5 -5.91 11.00 -12.18
CA ALA A 5 -5.47 9.85 -12.97
C ALA A 5 -5.43 8.61 -12.07
N VAL A 6 -6.17 7.57 -12.44
CA VAL A 6 -6.11 6.26 -11.77
C VAL A 6 -4.87 5.55 -12.28
N ALA A 7 -3.89 5.33 -11.41
CA ALA A 7 -2.71 4.57 -11.76
C ALA A 7 -3.01 3.07 -11.63
N THR A 8 -2.82 2.33 -12.73
CA THR A 8 -2.85 0.87 -12.76
C THR A 8 -1.41 0.37 -12.98
N PRO A 9 -0.89 -0.54 -12.14
CA PRO A 9 -1.55 -1.23 -11.02
C PRO A 9 -1.72 -0.34 -9.77
N THR A 10 -2.49 -0.84 -8.80
CA THR A 10 -2.59 -0.27 -7.45
C THR A 10 -2.40 -1.39 -6.42
N THR A 11 -1.65 -1.10 -5.36
CA THR A 11 -1.40 -2.03 -4.25
C THR A 11 -1.99 -1.44 -2.96
N LEU A 12 -2.74 -2.24 -2.22
CA LEU A 12 -3.26 -1.92 -0.89
C LEU A 12 -2.66 -2.90 0.12
N VAL A 13 -2.14 -2.37 1.23
CA VAL A 13 -1.71 -3.17 2.39
C VAL A 13 -2.73 -2.96 3.50
N LEU A 14 -3.23 -4.05 4.07
CA LEU A 14 -4.25 -4.03 5.11
C LEU A 14 -3.64 -4.44 6.45
N ASP A 15 -4.09 -3.83 7.53
CA ASP A 15 -3.75 -4.24 8.89
C ASP A 15 -4.57 -5.48 9.33
N ARG A 16 -4.28 -5.98 10.54
CA ARG A 16 -4.97 -7.15 11.12
C ARG A 16 -6.47 -6.95 11.34
N LYS A 17 -6.96 -5.71 11.33
CA LYS A 17 -8.39 -5.36 11.46
C LYS A 17 -9.05 -5.15 10.09
N GLY A 18 -8.33 -5.39 9.00
CA GLY A 18 -8.82 -5.18 7.64
C GLY A 18 -8.89 -3.70 7.22
N ARG A 19 -8.23 -2.80 7.95
CA ARG A 19 -8.16 -1.37 7.60
C ARG A 19 -6.98 -1.14 6.66
N ILE A 20 -7.09 -0.14 5.78
CA ILE A 20 -5.99 0.23 4.88
C ILE A 20 -4.88 0.88 5.71
N ALA A 21 -3.72 0.21 5.77
CA ALA A 21 -2.52 0.73 6.41
C ALA A 21 -1.64 1.51 5.42
N ALA A 22 -1.54 1.02 4.18
CA ALA A 22 -0.81 1.69 3.11
C ALA A 22 -1.45 1.52 1.74
N ARG A 23 -1.18 2.47 0.84
CA ARG A 23 -1.63 2.43 -0.56
C ARG A 23 -0.53 2.97 -1.47
N VAL A 24 -0.22 2.21 -2.52
CA VAL A 24 0.71 2.61 -3.59
C VAL A 24 -0.05 2.69 -4.91
N SER A 25 0.11 3.80 -5.61
CA SER A 25 -0.43 4.02 -6.95
C SER A 25 0.70 3.82 -7.97
N GLY A 26 0.50 2.92 -8.93
CA GLY A 26 1.52 2.50 -9.88
C GLY A 26 2.33 1.28 -9.41
N PRO A 27 3.36 0.88 -10.17
CA PRO A 27 4.20 -0.26 -9.83
C PRO A 27 4.91 -0.10 -8.48
N VAL A 28 5.07 -1.21 -7.76
CA VAL A 28 5.82 -1.27 -6.50
C VAL A 28 7.03 -2.19 -6.67
N THR A 29 8.13 -1.87 -6.02
CA THR A 29 9.30 -2.77 -5.95
C THR A 29 9.12 -3.79 -4.83
N ARG A 30 9.82 -4.93 -4.91
CA ARG A 30 9.83 -5.93 -3.85
C ARG A 30 10.25 -5.33 -2.50
N ALA A 31 11.38 -4.62 -2.46
CA ALA A 31 11.90 -4.03 -1.23
C ALA A 31 10.92 -3.03 -0.61
N THR A 32 10.25 -2.21 -1.43
CA THR A 32 9.20 -1.29 -0.94
C THR A 32 8.01 -2.06 -0.36
N LEU A 33 7.55 -3.13 -1.04
CA LEU A 33 6.43 -3.92 -0.54
C LEU A 33 6.78 -4.62 0.77
N GLU A 34 7.99 -5.17 0.91
CA GLU A 34 8.46 -5.80 2.14
C GLU A 34 8.48 -4.81 3.30
N GLY A 35 9.06 -3.62 3.13
CA GLY A 35 9.06 -2.60 4.18
C GLY A 35 7.66 -2.20 4.62
N LEU A 36 6.73 -2.02 3.68
CA LEU A 36 5.32 -1.71 4.02
C LEU A 36 4.63 -2.84 4.79
N VAL A 37 4.99 -4.09 4.53
CA VAL A 37 4.46 -5.25 5.26
C VAL A 37 5.09 -5.35 6.65
N ASP A 38 6.40 -5.15 6.75
CA ASP A 38 7.13 -5.18 8.03
C ASP A 38 6.62 -4.10 8.98
N ASP A 39 6.38 -2.89 8.49
CA ASP A 39 5.78 -1.79 9.27
C ASP A 39 4.43 -2.19 9.86
N VAL A 40 3.55 -2.80 9.06
CA VAL A 40 2.21 -3.24 9.50
C VAL A 40 2.29 -4.41 10.49
N LEU A 41 3.27 -5.30 10.33
CA LEU A 41 3.50 -6.38 11.29
C LEU A 41 3.99 -5.86 12.65
N ALA A 42 4.69 -4.73 12.67
CA ALA A 42 5.21 -4.10 13.89
C ALA A 42 4.16 -3.28 14.68
N GLU A 43 2.99 -2.99 14.12
CA GLU A 43 1.89 -2.28 14.81
C GLU A 43 1.21 -3.11 15.94
N GLY A 44 1.62 -4.37 16.13
CA GLY A 44 1.03 -5.35 17.05
C GLY A 44 1.66 -5.43 18.43
#